data_AF-A0A2K5S0J3-F1
#
_entry.id   AF-A0A2K5S0J3-F1
#
_cell.length_a   1.000
_cell.length_b   1.000
_cell.length_c   1.000
_cell.angle_alpha   90.00
_cell.angle_beta   90.00
_cell.angle_gamma   90.00
#
_symmetry.space_group_name_H-M   'P 1'
#
loop_
_entity.id
_entity.type
_entity.pdbx_description
1 polymer ?
#
loop_
_entity_poly.entity_id
_entity_poly.type
_entity_poly.pdbx_seq_one_letter_code
_entity_poly.pdbx_strand_id
1 'polypeptide(L)'
;PVSCGAWEACYDKRLWPRMDLSRRKSLTPPMLSGVVRRQPRALDLSWTGVSKKQLMWLLNRLQGLQELVLSGCSWLSVSALGSAPLPALRLLDLRWIEDVKDSQLRELLLPPPDTKPGQTESRGRLQGVAELRLAGLELTDASLRLLLRHAPQLSALDLSHCAHVGDPSVHLLTAPTSPLRETLVHLNLAGCHRLTDHCLPLFRRCPRLRRLDLRSCRQLSPEACARLAAAGPPGPFRCPEEKLLLKDS
;
A
#
# COMPACT_ATOMS: atom_id res chain seq x y z
N PRO A 1 -1.26 -36.27 -29.84
CA PRO A 1 -0.04 -36.18 -29.00
C PRO A 1 0.50 -34.74 -29.00
N VAL A 2 -0.01 -33.91 -28.08
CA VAL A 2 0.55 -32.57 -27.84
C VAL A 2 1.83 -32.79 -27.03
N SER A 3 2.96 -32.32 -27.56
CA SER A 3 4.29 -32.78 -27.17
C SER A 3 4.66 -32.42 -25.73
N CYS A 4 5.37 -33.34 -25.09
CA CYS A 4 5.82 -33.23 -23.71
C CYS A 4 6.92 -32.14 -23.49
N GLY A 5 7.18 -31.24 -24.44
CA GLY A 5 8.13 -30.12 -24.29
C GLY A 5 7.47 -28.75 -24.16
N ALA A 6 6.24 -28.59 -24.68
CA ALA A 6 5.55 -27.29 -24.70
C ALA A 6 4.95 -26.91 -23.33
N TRP A 7 4.64 -27.90 -22.48
CA TRP A 7 4.02 -27.65 -21.18
C TRP A 7 5.01 -27.16 -20.12
N GLU A 8 6.26 -27.63 -20.12
CA GLU A 8 7.29 -27.11 -19.20
C GLU A 8 7.64 -25.65 -19.52
N ALA A 9 7.68 -25.28 -20.80
CA ALA A 9 7.84 -23.89 -21.23
C ALA A 9 6.70 -22.98 -20.73
N CYS A 10 5.46 -23.47 -20.66
CA CYS A 10 4.32 -22.73 -20.10
C CYS A 10 4.43 -22.41 -18.60
N TYR A 11 5.39 -22.99 -17.87
CA TYR A 11 5.65 -22.72 -16.46
C TYR A 11 6.96 -21.96 -16.21
N ASP A 12 7.65 -21.48 -17.26
CA ASP A 12 8.82 -20.63 -17.10
C ASP A 12 8.45 -19.35 -16.34
N LYS A 13 9.09 -19.15 -15.18
CA LYS A 13 8.84 -18.01 -14.27
C LYS A 13 9.07 -16.66 -14.95
N ARG A 14 9.92 -16.62 -15.98
CA ARG A 14 10.21 -15.42 -16.77
C ARG A 14 9.00 -14.96 -17.59
N LEU A 15 8.12 -15.88 -17.96
CA LEU A 15 6.93 -15.61 -18.77
C LEU A 15 5.74 -15.12 -17.93
N TRP A 16 5.80 -15.27 -16.60
CA TRP A 16 4.71 -14.92 -15.67
C TRP A 16 5.17 -13.95 -14.58
N PRO A 17 5.77 -12.79 -14.91
CA PRO A 17 6.22 -11.84 -13.90
C PRO A 17 5.06 -11.29 -13.07
N ARG A 18 3.87 -11.20 -13.67
CA ARG A 18 2.62 -10.78 -13.04
C ARG A 18 1.52 -11.78 -13.35
N MET A 19 0.68 -12.08 -12.37
CA MET A 19 -0.53 -12.89 -12.55
C MET A 19 -1.73 -12.13 -11.99
N ASP A 20 -2.76 -11.97 -12.82
CA ASP A 20 -4.01 -11.32 -12.47
C ASP A 20 -5.14 -12.36 -12.36
N LEU A 21 -5.69 -12.49 -11.16
CA LEU A 21 -6.85 -13.30 -10.85
C LEU A 21 -8.01 -12.46 -10.29
N SER A 22 -7.97 -11.14 -10.49
CA SER A 22 -8.97 -10.22 -9.99
C SER A 22 -10.38 -10.57 -10.47
N ARG A 23 -11.38 -10.27 -9.62
CA ARG A 23 -12.82 -10.47 -9.89
C ARG A 23 -13.22 -11.91 -10.22
N ARG A 24 -12.33 -12.89 -10.02
CA ARG A 24 -12.67 -14.30 -10.20
C ARG A 24 -13.59 -14.77 -9.07
N LYS A 25 -14.78 -15.22 -9.47
CA LYS A 25 -15.82 -15.72 -8.55
C LYS A 25 -15.39 -16.94 -7.73
N SER A 26 -14.51 -17.78 -8.27
CA SER A 26 -14.01 -18.97 -7.59
C SER A 26 -12.52 -19.18 -7.85
N LEU A 27 -11.78 -19.45 -6.77
CA LEU A 27 -10.36 -19.78 -6.79
C LEU A 27 -10.20 -21.26 -6.48
N THR A 28 -10.11 -22.07 -7.53
CA THR A 28 -10.03 -23.53 -7.39
C THR A 28 -8.60 -23.98 -7.01
N PRO A 29 -8.43 -25.13 -6.32
CA PRO A 29 -7.10 -25.63 -5.97
C PRO A 29 -6.15 -25.82 -7.18
N PRO A 30 -6.59 -26.29 -8.37
CA PRO A 30 -5.73 -26.33 -9.55
C PRO A 30 -5.23 -24.95 -10.00
N MET A 31 -6.06 -23.91 -9.89
CA MET A 31 -5.65 -22.54 -10.22
C MET A 31 -4.55 -22.06 -9.27
N LEU A 32 -4.74 -22.23 -7.96
CA LEU A 32 -3.76 -21.86 -6.95
C LEU A 32 -2.45 -22.64 -7.11
N SER A 33 -2.56 -23.94 -7.43
CA SER A 33 -1.41 -24.78 -7.79
C SER A 33 -0.69 -24.25 -9.02
N GLY A 34 -1.43 -23.77 -10.02
CA GLY A 34 -0.88 -23.12 -11.20
C GLY A 34 -0.13 -21.82 -10.90
N VAL A 35 -0.60 -21.02 -9.95
CA VAL A 35 0.11 -19.80 -9.48
C VAL A 35 1.44 -20.18 -8.82
N VAL A 36 1.40 -21.15 -7.89
CA VAL A 36 2.61 -21.62 -7.21
C VAL A 36 3.63 -22.21 -8.17
N ARG A 37 3.20 -22.95 -9.19
CA ARG A 37 4.13 -23.47 -10.21
C ARG A 37 4.83 -22.36 -10.99
N ARG A 38 4.13 -21.25 -11.26
CA ARG A 38 4.63 -20.12 -12.06
C ARG A 38 5.46 -19.11 -11.28
N GLN A 39 5.35 -19.08 -9.95
CA GLN A 39 6.14 -18.22 -9.06
C GLN A 39 6.17 -16.74 -9.50
N PRO A 40 5.00 -16.08 -9.63
CA PRO A 40 4.96 -14.68 -10.06
C PRO A 40 5.61 -13.74 -9.05
N ARG A 41 6.12 -12.61 -9.55
CA ARG A 41 6.60 -11.50 -8.70
C ARG A 41 5.46 -10.57 -8.28
N ALA A 42 4.42 -10.46 -9.09
CA ALA A 42 3.20 -9.73 -8.74
C ALA A 42 1.97 -10.64 -8.83
N LEU A 43 1.13 -10.59 -7.82
CA LEU A 43 -0.12 -11.35 -7.77
C LEU A 43 -1.28 -10.43 -7.41
N ASP A 44 -2.26 -10.36 -8.32
CA ASP A 44 -3.52 -9.65 -8.09
C ASP A 44 -4.64 -10.63 -7.77
N LEU A 45 -5.22 -10.49 -6.59
CA LEU A 45 -6.36 -11.24 -6.07
C LEU A 45 -7.52 -10.31 -5.73
N SER A 46 -7.54 -9.08 -6.25
CA SER A 46 -8.55 -8.08 -5.92
C SER A 46 -9.96 -8.54 -6.26
N TRP A 47 -10.93 -8.22 -5.41
CA TRP A 47 -12.35 -8.56 -5.59
C TRP A 47 -12.58 -10.06 -5.79
N THR A 48 -11.76 -10.91 -5.16
CA THR A 48 -11.94 -12.37 -5.16
C THR A 48 -12.44 -12.87 -3.81
N GLY A 49 -13.08 -14.04 -3.81
CA GLY A 49 -13.45 -14.77 -2.59
C GLY A 49 -12.29 -15.57 -1.99
N VAL A 50 -11.03 -15.11 -2.10
CA VAL A 50 -9.88 -15.82 -1.53
C VAL A 50 -10.08 -15.96 -0.03
N SER A 51 -9.95 -17.17 0.52
CA SER A 51 -10.05 -17.41 1.97
C SER A 51 -8.71 -17.21 2.68
N LYS A 52 -8.74 -16.99 4.00
CA LYS A 52 -7.53 -16.93 4.86
C LYS A 52 -6.60 -18.13 4.62
N LYS A 53 -7.15 -19.35 4.55
CA LYS A 53 -6.38 -20.59 4.31
C LYS A 53 -5.69 -20.60 2.96
N GLN A 54 -6.39 -20.18 1.90
CA GLN A 54 -5.81 -20.11 0.56
C GLN A 54 -4.72 -19.05 0.46
N LEU A 55 -4.94 -17.87 1.06
CA LEU A 55 -3.94 -16.81 1.07
C LEU A 55 -2.70 -17.23 1.87
N MET A 56 -2.86 -17.83 3.06
CA MET A 56 -1.73 -18.40 3.82
C MET A 56 -0.98 -19.45 2.99
N TRP A 57 -1.70 -20.34 2.30
CA TRP A 57 -1.09 -21.38 1.47
C TRP A 57 -0.27 -20.78 0.32
N LEU A 58 -0.74 -19.71 -0.31
CA LEU A 58 0.00 -18.99 -1.35
C LEU A 58 1.24 -18.29 -0.78
N LEU A 59 1.10 -17.53 0.31
CA LEU A 59 2.20 -16.78 0.95
C LEU A 59 3.35 -17.70 1.37
N ASN A 60 3.03 -18.88 1.91
CA ASN A 60 4.03 -19.89 2.29
C ASN A 60 4.81 -20.46 1.10
N ARG A 61 4.29 -20.36 -0.13
CA ARG A 61 4.85 -21.00 -1.33
C ARG A 61 5.37 -20.02 -2.39
N LEU A 62 5.15 -18.73 -2.20
CA LEU A 62 5.53 -17.66 -3.14
C LEU A 62 6.63 -16.77 -2.53
N GLN A 63 7.79 -17.36 -2.29
CA GLN A 63 8.91 -16.66 -1.62
C GLN A 63 9.50 -15.51 -2.44
N GLY A 64 9.29 -15.51 -3.77
CA GLY A 64 9.72 -14.44 -4.67
C GLY A 64 8.70 -13.33 -4.91
N LEU A 65 7.55 -13.36 -4.21
CA LEU A 65 6.48 -12.38 -4.40
C LEU A 65 6.92 -11.00 -3.88
N GLN A 66 6.78 -9.98 -4.71
CA GLN A 66 7.12 -8.59 -4.41
C GLN A 66 5.90 -7.68 -4.40
N GLU A 67 4.86 -7.99 -5.16
CA GLU A 67 3.65 -7.19 -5.24
C GLU A 67 2.43 -8.07 -4.95
N LEU A 68 1.60 -7.64 -4.01
CA LEU A 68 0.38 -8.34 -3.64
C LEU A 68 -0.78 -7.36 -3.60
N VAL A 69 -1.80 -7.62 -4.42
CA VAL A 69 -3.01 -6.81 -4.50
C VAL A 69 -4.19 -7.61 -3.97
N LEU A 70 -4.83 -7.07 -2.92
CA LEU A 70 -5.95 -7.67 -2.19
C LEU A 70 -7.13 -6.69 -2.08
N SER A 71 -7.20 -5.70 -2.99
CA SER A 71 -8.23 -4.68 -2.95
C SER A 71 -9.63 -5.30 -3.00
N GLY A 72 -10.56 -4.85 -2.17
CA GLY A 72 -11.94 -5.37 -2.17
C GLY A 72 -12.09 -6.82 -1.66
N CYS A 73 -11.04 -7.42 -1.09
CA CYS A 73 -11.15 -8.68 -0.37
C CYS A 73 -11.70 -8.46 1.05
N SER A 74 -12.12 -9.53 1.73
CA SER A 74 -12.53 -9.45 3.15
C SER A 74 -11.31 -9.40 4.09
N TRP A 75 -11.41 -8.64 5.19
CA TRP A 75 -10.41 -8.61 6.24
C TRP A 75 -10.08 -10.00 6.80
N LEU A 76 -11.08 -10.89 6.92
CA LEU A 76 -10.87 -12.27 7.40
C LEU A 76 -9.78 -12.97 6.61
N SER A 77 -9.76 -12.76 5.30
CA SER A 77 -8.74 -13.32 4.41
C SER A 77 -7.42 -12.59 4.55
N VAL A 78 -7.45 -11.26 4.56
CA VAL A 78 -6.27 -10.39 4.65
C VAL A 78 -5.53 -10.57 5.99
N SER A 79 -6.22 -10.94 7.07
CA SER A 79 -5.60 -11.31 8.35
C SER A 79 -4.62 -12.48 8.24
N ALA A 80 -4.66 -13.28 7.16
CA ALA A 80 -3.61 -14.23 6.81
C ALA A 80 -2.24 -13.57 6.74
N LEU A 81 -2.19 -12.33 6.25
CA LEU A 81 -0.97 -11.55 6.22
C LEU A 81 -0.42 -11.43 7.62
N GLY A 82 -1.21 -11.26 8.68
CA GLY A 82 -0.82 -11.18 10.10
C GLY A 82 -0.11 -12.43 10.64
N SER A 83 -0.53 -13.62 10.17
CA SER A 83 -0.11 -14.91 10.71
C SER A 83 0.95 -15.64 9.87
N ALA A 84 1.01 -15.39 8.56
CA ALA A 84 1.92 -16.08 7.65
C ALA A 84 3.32 -15.41 7.60
N PRO A 85 4.39 -16.15 7.27
CA PRO A 85 5.65 -15.52 6.87
C PRO A 85 5.40 -14.68 5.61
N LEU A 86 5.67 -13.37 5.70
CA LEU A 86 5.53 -12.48 4.56
C LEU A 86 6.80 -12.56 3.70
N PRO A 87 6.66 -12.73 2.37
CA PRO A 87 7.79 -12.53 1.47
C PRO A 87 8.22 -11.06 1.52
N ALA A 88 9.38 -10.75 0.91
CA ALA A 88 9.91 -9.39 0.84
C ALA A 88 9.07 -8.51 -0.12
N LEU A 89 7.85 -8.19 0.30
CA LEU A 89 6.90 -7.37 -0.45
C LEU A 89 7.44 -5.95 -0.56
N ARG A 90 7.41 -5.43 -1.79
CA ARG A 90 7.66 -4.03 -2.14
C ARG A 90 6.37 -3.25 -2.25
N LEU A 91 5.29 -3.89 -2.72
CA LEU A 91 3.96 -3.29 -2.88
C LEU A 91 2.91 -4.14 -2.19
N LEU A 92 2.09 -3.50 -1.34
CA LEU A 92 0.91 -4.10 -0.75
C LEU A 92 -0.30 -3.19 -0.97
N ASP A 93 -1.35 -3.73 -1.60
CA ASP A 93 -2.57 -3.00 -1.91
C ASP A 93 -3.76 -3.62 -1.18
N LEU A 94 -4.33 -2.83 -0.27
CA LEU A 94 -5.42 -3.18 0.65
C LEU A 94 -6.62 -2.24 0.47
N ARG A 95 -6.75 -1.60 -0.69
CA ARG A 95 -7.81 -0.62 -0.95
C ARG A 95 -9.20 -1.25 -0.83
N TRP A 96 -10.16 -0.52 -0.27
CA TRP A 96 -11.58 -0.91 -0.22
C TRP A 96 -11.85 -2.26 0.43
N ILE A 97 -11.04 -2.67 1.41
CA ILE A 97 -11.38 -3.80 2.27
C ILE A 97 -12.45 -3.33 3.24
N GLU A 98 -13.58 -4.01 3.25
CA GLU A 98 -14.70 -3.70 4.14
C GLU A 98 -14.31 -3.85 5.61
N ASP A 99 -14.82 -2.94 6.45
CA ASP A 99 -14.73 -2.95 7.91
C ASP A 99 -13.30 -2.95 8.50
N VAL A 100 -12.29 -2.47 7.76
CA VAL A 100 -10.94 -2.29 8.32
C VAL A 100 -10.81 -0.94 9.01
N LYS A 101 -10.59 -1.03 10.33
CA LYS A 101 -10.29 0.09 11.23
C LYS A 101 -8.88 -0.03 11.80
N ASP A 102 -8.56 0.83 12.76
CA ASP A 102 -7.24 0.87 13.40
C ASP A 102 -6.83 -0.44 14.07
N SER A 103 -7.77 -1.20 14.64
CA SER A 103 -7.47 -2.48 15.30
C SER A 103 -6.95 -3.53 14.32
N GLN A 104 -7.55 -3.60 13.12
CA GLN A 104 -7.13 -4.54 12.08
C GLN A 104 -5.76 -4.15 11.51
N LEU A 105 -5.54 -2.86 11.23
CA LEU A 105 -4.22 -2.43 10.77
C LEU A 105 -3.14 -2.67 11.84
N ARG A 106 -3.48 -2.47 13.12
CA ARG A 106 -2.59 -2.80 14.24
C ARG A 106 -2.24 -4.28 14.26
N GLU A 107 -3.20 -5.18 14.07
CA GLU A 107 -2.96 -6.63 13.96
C GLU A 107 -2.00 -6.98 12.82
N LEU A 108 -2.10 -6.28 11.68
CA LEU A 108 -1.22 -6.52 10.52
C LEU A 108 0.22 -6.06 10.77
N LEU A 109 0.38 -4.89 11.38
CA LEU A 109 1.67 -4.19 11.51
C LEU A 109 2.51 -4.71 12.68
N LEU A 110 1.86 -5.11 13.78
CA LEU A 110 2.56 -5.61 14.96
C LEU A 110 3.06 -7.05 14.75
N PRO A 111 4.22 -7.40 15.34
CA PRO A 111 4.65 -8.79 15.37
C PRO A 111 3.65 -9.66 16.17
N PRO A 112 3.57 -10.97 15.88
CA PRO A 112 2.75 -11.89 16.66
C PRO A 112 3.16 -11.88 18.15
N PRO A 113 2.23 -12.04 19.10
CA PRO A 113 2.53 -11.96 20.53
C PRO A 113 3.55 -13.02 21.02
N ASP A 114 3.70 -14.13 20.29
CA ASP A 114 4.61 -15.23 20.65
C ASP A 114 6.08 -15.00 20.27
N THR A 115 6.43 -13.86 19.65
CA THR A 115 7.85 -13.54 19.43
C THR A 115 8.52 -13.17 20.74
N LYS A 116 9.60 -13.89 21.10
CA LYS A 116 10.37 -13.67 22.33
C LYS A 116 10.74 -12.19 22.50
N PRO A 117 10.48 -11.57 23.68
CA PRO A 117 10.92 -10.21 23.96
C PRO A 117 12.45 -10.16 23.83
N GLY A 118 12.94 -9.40 22.84
CA GLY A 118 14.36 -9.27 22.54
C GLY A 118 14.83 -9.62 21.12
N GLN A 119 14.03 -10.32 20.28
CA GLN A 119 14.46 -10.64 18.90
C GLN A 119 13.77 -9.84 17.77
N THR A 120 12.62 -9.20 18.02
CA THR A 120 11.80 -8.58 16.94
C THR A 120 11.11 -7.26 17.32
N GLU A 121 11.37 -6.70 18.50
CA GLU A 121 10.66 -5.49 18.97
C GLU A 121 10.85 -4.28 18.04
N SER A 122 11.91 -4.26 17.23
CA SER A 122 12.22 -3.14 16.35
C SER A 122 11.85 -3.36 14.88
N ARG A 123 11.37 -4.55 14.48
CA ARG A 123 11.15 -4.86 13.06
C ARG A 123 9.70 -5.19 12.73
N GLY A 124 8.96 -4.17 12.28
CA GLY A 124 7.60 -4.32 11.75
C GLY A 124 7.55 -5.26 10.55
N ARG A 125 6.40 -5.90 10.33
CA ARG A 125 6.22 -6.94 9.31
C ARG A 125 6.28 -6.41 7.87
N LEU A 126 6.11 -5.10 7.71
CA LEU A 126 6.11 -4.39 6.43
C LEU A 126 7.36 -3.54 6.19
N GLN A 127 8.49 -3.85 6.85
CA GLN A 127 9.72 -3.04 6.74
C GLN A 127 10.29 -2.93 5.32
N GLY A 128 10.08 -3.94 4.48
CA GLY A 128 10.51 -3.94 3.07
C GLY A 128 9.55 -3.25 2.11
N VAL A 129 8.36 -2.87 2.58
CA VAL A 129 7.31 -2.31 1.73
C VAL A 129 7.67 -0.87 1.37
N ALA A 130 7.78 -0.62 0.08
CA ALA A 130 8.05 0.70 -0.49
C ALA A 130 6.75 1.41 -0.93
N GLU A 131 5.70 0.65 -1.26
CA GLU A 131 4.40 1.16 -1.66
C GLU A 131 3.27 0.48 -0.88
N LEU A 132 2.46 1.28 -0.18
CA LEU A 132 1.32 0.80 0.58
C LEU A 132 0.06 1.56 0.18
N ARG A 133 -1.00 0.82 -0.19
CA ARG A 133 -2.27 1.42 -0.60
C ARG A 133 -3.39 1.00 0.36
N LEU A 134 -4.00 1.99 0.99
CA LEU A 134 -4.99 1.86 2.06
C LEU A 134 -6.25 2.70 1.75
N ALA A 135 -6.50 2.98 0.47
CA ALA A 135 -7.62 3.83 0.07
C ALA A 135 -8.97 3.26 0.53
N GLY A 136 -9.87 4.15 0.95
CA GLY A 136 -11.24 3.79 1.34
C GLY A 136 -11.36 3.05 2.66
N LEU A 137 -10.31 3.03 3.49
CA LEU A 137 -10.35 2.42 4.82
C LEU A 137 -10.70 3.47 5.91
N GLU A 138 -11.26 3.01 7.03
CA GLU A 138 -11.63 3.86 8.17
C GLU A 138 -10.47 4.04 9.16
N LEU A 139 -9.32 4.51 8.65
CA LEU A 139 -8.09 4.66 9.43
C LEU A 139 -7.96 6.06 10.04
N THR A 140 -7.51 6.14 11.29
CA THR A 140 -7.23 7.40 11.99
C THR A 140 -5.73 7.66 12.14
N ASP A 141 -5.38 8.78 12.77
CA ASP A 141 -4.02 9.12 13.14
C ASP A 141 -3.33 8.04 14.01
N ALA A 142 -4.08 7.21 14.74
CA ALA A 142 -3.51 6.11 15.50
C ALA A 142 -2.85 5.07 14.58
N SER A 143 -3.53 4.71 13.49
CA SER A 143 -2.99 3.82 12.45
C SER A 143 -1.76 4.41 11.76
N LEU A 144 -1.80 5.71 11.45
CA LEU A 144 -0.65 6.38 10.84
C LEU A 144 0.58 6.38 11.74
N ARG A 145 0.42 6.58 13.05
CA ARG A 145 1.53 6.47 14.02
C ARG A 145 2.15 5.07 14.03
N LEU A 146 1.34 4.02 13.84
CA LEU A 146 1.85 2.66 13.72
C LEU A 146 2.61 2.45 12.40
N LEU A 147 2.10 2.99 11.29
CA LEU A 147 2.80 2.95 10.00
C LEU A 147 4.18 3.61 10.07
N LEU A 148 4.29 4.77 10.71
CA LEU A 148 5.58 5.46 10.91
C LEU A 148 6.60 4.58 11.66
N ARG A 149 6.15 3.72 12.57
CA ARG A 149 7.02 2.82 13.36
C ARG A 149 7.39 1.55 12.60
N HIS A 150 6.44 0.98 11.87
CA HIS A 150 6.55 -0.38 11.33
C HIS A 150 6.78 -0.47 9.81
N ALA A 151 6.68 0.65 9.09
CA ALA A 151 6.95 0.75 7.66
C ALA A 151 7.78 2.03 7.33
N PRO A 152 8.99 2.19 7.90
CA PRO A 152 9.77 3.42 7.76
C PRO A 152 10.36 3.64 6.36
N GLN A 153 10.34 2.63 5.49
CA GLN A 153 10.90 2.67 4.13
C GLN A 153 9.87 3.06 3.06
N LEU A 154 8.64 3.43 3.45
CA LEU A 154 7.60 3.77 2.50
C LEU A 154 7.99 4.99 1.67
N SER A 155 7.90 4.82 0.35
CA SER A 155 8.10 5.86 -0.65
C SER A 155 6.81 6.25 -1.36
N ALA A 156 5.83 5.35 -1.40
CA ALA A 156 4.52 5.59 -1.97
C ALA A 156 3.43 5.21 -0.98
N LEU A 157 2.52 6.14 -0.69
CA LEU A 157 1.42 5.93 0.23
C LEU A 157 0.12 6.44 -0.39
N ASP A 158 -0.88 5.56 -0.45
CA ASP A 158 -2.23 5.91 -0.89
C ASP A 158 -3.20 5.82 0.29
N LEU A 159 -3.72 6.97 0.70
CA LEU A 159 -4.74 7.16 1.73
C LEU A 159 -6.00 7.82 1.13
N SER A 160 -6.19 7.74 -0.19
CA SER A 160 -7.35 8.36 -0.84
C SER A 160 -8.67 7.82 -0.28
N HIS A 161 -9.69 8.67 -0.23
CA HIS A 161 -11.02 8.34 0.31
C HIS A 161 -11.04 7.84 1.76
N CYS A 162 -9.98 8.03 2.55
CA CYS A 162 -10.00 7.74 3.99
C CYS A 162 -10.67 8.90 4.74
N ALA A 163 -11.90 8.68 5.23
CA ALA A 163 -12.76 9.73 5.76
C ALA A 163 -12.24 10.45 7.03
N HIS A 164 -11.29 9.82 7.75
CA HIS A 164 -10.71 10.36 8.98
C HIS A 164 -9.33 10.99 8.79
N VAL A 165 -8.76 10.94 7.58
CA VAL A 165 -7.47 11.56 7.27
C VAL A 165 -7.66 13.07 7.06
N GLY A 166 -6.94 13.87 7.85
CA GLY A 166 -7.01 15.33 7.84
C GLY A 166 -5.66 16.00 8.09
N ASP A 167 -5.67 17.30 8.38
CA ASP A 167 -4.44 18.08 8.58
C ASP A 167 -3.50 17.52 9.66
N PRO A 168 -4.00 16.99 10.81
CA PRO A 168 -3.15 16.31 11.79
C PRO A 168 -2.42 15.09 11.23
N SER A 169 -3.08 14.34 10.33
CA SER A 169 -2.49 13.20 9.64
C SER A 169 -1.31 13.64 8.76
N VAL A 170 -1.47 14.71 7.99
CA VAL A 170 -0.39 15.28 7.17
C VAL A 170 0.76 15.79 8.06
N HIS A 171 0.44 16.43 9.19
CA HIS A 171 1.44 16.85 10.15
C HIS A 171 2.26 15.66 10.68
N LEU A 172 1.61 14.55 11.02
CA LEU A 172 2.31 13.33 11.46
C LEU A 172 3.24 12.77 10.39
N LEU A 173 2.77 12.68 9.14
CA LEU A 173 3.56 12.14 8.03
C LEU A 173 4.78 13.01 7.70
N THR A 174 4.66 14.34 7.84
CA THR A 174 5.66 15.33 7.42
C THR A 174 6.49 15.90 8.59
N ALA A 175 6.23 15.46 9.82
CA ALA A 175 6.92 15.94 11.02
C ALA A 175 8.44 15.67 10.94
N PRO A 176 9.29 16.48 11.60
CA PRO A 176 10.74 16.24 11.65
C PRO A 176 11.13 14.87 12.22
N THR A 177 10.30 14.30 13.10
CA THR A 177 10.48 12.99 13.70
C THR A 177 9.92 11.84 12.85
N SER A 178 9.26 12.14 11.74
CA SER A 178 8.69 11.12 10.84
C SER A 178 9.77 10.57 9.91
N PRO A 179 9.99 9.23 9.87
CA PRO A 179 10.89 8.63 8.89
C PRO A 179 10.39 8.85 7.46
N LEU A 180 9.07 8.98 7.26
CA LEU A 180 8.48 9.17 5.95
C LEU A 180 8.79 10.53 5.34
N ARG A 181 9.17 11.51 6.15
CA ARG A 181 9.54 12.84 5.66
C ARG A 181 10.61 12.76 4.57
N GLU A 182 11.61 11.91 4.76
CA GLU A 182 12.77 11.79 3.86
C GLU A 182 12.61 10.72 2.79
N THR A 183 11.61 9.83 2.91
CA THR A 183 11.42 8.69 1.99
C THR A 183 10.25 8.89 1.03
N LEU A 184 9.25 9.71 1.40
CA LEU A 184 8.01 9.85 0.64
C LEU A 184 8.25 10.53 -0.72
N VAL A 185 7.93 9.81 -1.79
CA VAL A 185 8.03 10.23 -3.19
C VAL A 185 6.64 10.43 -3.80
N HIS A 186 5.68 9.57 -3.43
CA HIS A 186 4.31 9.60 -3.93
C HIS A 186 3.32 9.57 -2.76
N LEU A 187 2.41 10.54 -2.73
CA LEU A 187 1.35 10.62 -1.74
C LEU A 187 0.02 10.85 -2.45
N ASN A 188 -0.92 9.93 -2.25
CA ASN A 188 -2.29 10.08 -2.71
C ASN A 188 -3.22 10.32 -1.52
N LEU A 189 -3.85 11.50 -1.51
CA LEU A 189 -4.82 11.96 -0.53
C LEU A 189 -6.13 12.38 -1.19
N ALA A 190 -6.37 11.94 -2.43
CA ALA A 190 -7.55 12.31 -3.18
C ALA A 190 -8.83 11.92 -2.42
N GLY A 191 -9.84 12.79 -2.44
CA GLY A 191 -11.12 12.53 -1.76
C GLY A 191 -11.07 12.57 -0.22
N CYS A 192 -9.94 12.95 0.39
CA CYS A 192 -9.88 13.17 1.84
C CYS A 192 -10.51 14.52 2.20
N HIS A 193 -11.78 14.48 2.61
CA HIS A 193 -12.59 15.70 2.80
C HIS A 193 -12.29 16.52 4.06
N ARG A 194 -11.43 16.04 4.96
CA ARG A 194 -11.01 16.77 6.18
C ARG A 194 -9.69 17.54 6.00
N LEU A 195 -9.13 17.54 4.80
CA LEU A 195 -7.92 18.30 4.48
C LEU A 195 -8.27 19.74 4.13
N THR A 196 -7.60 20.67 4.79
CA THR A 196 -7.77 22.11 4.55
C THR A 196 -6.47 22.75 4.07
N ASP A 197 -6.55 24.01 3.64
CA ASP A 197 -5.39 24.76 3.14
C ASP A 197 -4.23 24.83 4.16
N HIS A 198 -4.50 24.62 5.45
CA HIS A 198 -3.49 24.60 6.52
C HIS A 198 -2.47 23.46 6.35
N CYS A 199 -2.82 22.33 5.72
CA CYS A 199 -1.88 21.23 5.54
C CYS A 199 -0.91 21.46 4.37
N LEU A 200 -1.24 22.31 3.40
CA LEU A 200 -0.48 22.46 2.16
C LEU A 200 0.99 22.84 2.38
N PRO A 201 1.34 23.80 3.27
CA PRO A 201 2.74 24.14 3.54
C PRO A 201 3.54 22.97 4.11
N LEU A 202 2.89 22.01 4.76
CA LEU A 202 3.56 20.88 5.42
C LEU A 202 4.21 19.94 4.40
N PHE A 203 3.64 19.82 3.19
CA PHE A 203 4.22 18.98 2.12
C PHE A 203 5.61 19.47 1.65
N ARG A 204 5.95 20.76 1.88
CA ARG A 204 7.29 21.29 1.59
C ARG A 204 8.38 20.70 2.48
N ARG A 205 8.00 20.07 3.60
CA ARG A 205 8.95 19.39 4.50
C ARG A 205 9.50 18.09 3.93
N CYS A 206 8.88 17.56 2.87
CA CYS A 206 9.25 16.31 2.21
C CYS A 206 10.08 16.59 0.94
N PRO A 207 11.42 16.55 1.01
CA PRO A 207 12.28 16.96 -0.11
C PRO A 207 12.19 16.01 -1.31
N ARG A 208 11.86 14.73 -1.09
CA ARG A 208 11.73 13.71 -2.15
C ARG A 208 10.35 13.63 -2.78
N LEU A 209 9.37 14.41 -2.29
CA LEU A 209 8.00 14.33 -2.79
C LEU A 209 7.92 14.81 -4.23
N ARG A 210 7.57 13.88 -5.13
CA ARG A 210 7.44 14.09 -6.59
C ARG A 210 6.00 14.05 -7.06
N ARG A 211 5.12 13.31 -6.38
CA ARG A 211 3.70 13.24 -6.72
C ARG A 211 2.86 13.45 -5.48
N LEU A 212 1.96 14.43 -5.54
CA LEU A 212 0.97 14.71 -4.52
C LEU A 212 -0.39 14.85 -5.18
N ASP A 213 -1.29 13.92 -4.88
CA ASP A 213 -2.65 13.90 -5.43
C ASP A 213 -3.63 14.36 -4.36
N LEU A 214 -4.25 15.52 -4.59
CA LEU A 214 -5.23 16.16 -3.72
C LEU A 214 -6.57 16.36 -4.44
N ARG A 215 -6.79 15.63 -5.54
CA ARG A 215 -8.04 15.69 -6.32
C ARG A 215 -9.24 15.38 -5.44
N SER A 216 -10.39 15.97 -5.74
CA SER A 216 -11.64 15.76 -4.98
C SER A 216 -11.60 16.14 -3.49
N CYS A 217 -10.55 16.81 -3.01
CA CYS A 217 -10.52 17.44 -1.70
C CYS A 217 -11.26 18.79 -1.75
N ARG A 218 -12.50 18.78 -1.25
CA ARG A 218 -13.46 19.90 -1.38
C ARG A 218 -13.10 21.12 -0.52
N GLN A 219 -12.38 20.92 0.58
CA GLN A 219 -11.97 21.98 1.50
C GLN A 219 -10.62 22.63 1.14
N LEU A 220 -10.00 22.20 0.03
CA LEU A 220 -8.79 22.81 -0.51
C LEU A 220 -9.14 23.83 -1.59
N SER A 221 -8.63 25.05 -1.46
CA SER A 221 -8.79 26.07 -2.49
C SER A 221 -7.82 25.83 -3.66
N PRO A 222 -8.26 25.99 -4.91
CA PRO A 222 -7.36 25.94 -6.07
C PRO A 222 -6.20 26.91 -5.96
N GLU A 223 -6.43 28.11 -5.40
CA GLU A 223 -5.42 29.15 -5.21
C GLU A 223 -4.33 28.71 -4.23
N ALA A 224 -4.71 28.06 -3.12
CA ALA A 224 -3.71 27.56 -2.18
C ALA A 224 -2.88 26.43 -2.77
N CYS A 225 -3.49 25.55 -3.58
CA CYS A 225 -2.77 24.51 -4.30
C CYS A 225 -1.80 25.11 -5.34
N ALA A 226 -2.21 26.16 -6.06
CA ALA A 226 -1.34 26.89 -6.98
C ALA A 226 -0.16 27.56 -6.25
N ARG A 227 -0.39 28.16 -5.07
CA ARG A 227 0.69 28.70 -4.22
C ARG A 227 1.65 27.62 -3.74
N LEU A 228 1.16 26.43 -3.41
CA LEU A 228 2.01 25.29 -3.09
C LEU A 228 2.86 24.88 -4.30
N ALA A 229 2.25 24.81 -5.48
CA ALA A 229 2.91 24.43 -6.72
C ALA A 229 4.04 25.38 -7.09
N ALA A 230 3.78 26.69 -7.04
CA ALA A 230 4.75 27.73 -7.40
C ALA A 230 5.96 27.80 -6.45
N ALA A 231 5.78 27.45 -5.18
CA ALA A 231 6.79 27.66 -4.13
C ALA A 231 7.27 26.35 -3.48
N GLY A 232 7.22 25.22 -4.17
CA GLY A 232 7.72 23.94 -3.66
C GLY A 232 9.26 23.89 -3.66
N PRO A 233 9.94 23.67 -2.52
CA PRO A 233 11.34 23.23 -2.51
C PRO A 233 11.41 21.71 -2.81
N PRO A 234 12.45 21.19 -3.49
CA PRO A 234 13.58 21.89 -4.12
C PRO A 234 13.29 22.39 -5.54
N GLY A 235 12.02 22.49 -5.95
CA GLY A 235 11.61 22.97 -7.27
C GLY A 235 10.09 22.97 -7.43
N PRO A 236 9.53 23.82 -8.32
CA PRO A 236 8.09 23.98 -8.45
C PRO A 236 7.41 22.68 -8.89
N PHE A 237 6.18 22.46 -8.42
CA PHE A 237 5.33 21.40 -8.97
C PHE A 237 4.65 21.92 -10.24
N ARG A 238 4.52 21.04 -11.23
CA ARG A 238 3.56 21.18 -12.33
C ARG A 238 2.18 20.70 -11.86
N CYS A 239 1.14 21.33 -12.39
CA CYS A 239 -0.26 21.02 -12.07
C CYS A 239 -0.99 20.60 -13.37
N PRO A 240 -0.85 19.34 -13.85
CA PRO A 240 -1.49 18.90 -15.10
C PRO A 240 -3.02 18.78 -15.01
N GLU A 241 -3.53 18.52 -13.81
CA GLU A 241 -4.96 18.44 -13.49
C GLU A 241 -5.20 19.23 -12.21
N GLU A 242 -6.45 19.65 -11.95
CA GLU A 242 -6.81 20.36 -10.73
C GLU A 242 -6.33 19.58 -9.49
N LYS A 243 -5.50 20.21 -8.63
CA LYS A 243 -5.00 19.63 -7.37
C LYS A 243 -4.16 18.35 -7.53
N LEU A 244 -3.66 18.05 -8.73
CA LEU A 244 -2.62 17.04 -8.94
C LEU A 244 -1.28 17.73 -9.11
N LEU A 245 -0.35 17.51 -8.19
CA LEU A 245 0.96 18.16 -8.19
C LEU A 245 2.06 17.16 -8.53
N LEU A 246 2.82 17.42 -9.58
CA LEU A 246 3.90 16.58 -10.09
C LEU A 246 5.23 17.35 -10.18
N LYS A 247 6.36 16.72 -9.83
CA LYS A 247 7.70 17.19 -10.19
C LYS A 247 8.26 16.29 -11.28
N ASP A 248 8.96 16.89 -12.23
CA ASP A 248 9.69 16.13 -13.25
C ASP A 248 10.85 15.35 -12.62
N SER A 249 11.28 14.28 -13.30
CA SER A 249 12.16 13.24 -12.74
C SER A 249 13.61 13.64 -12.58
#